data_AF-A0A6I9MT87-F1
#
_entry.id   AF-A0A6I9MT87-F1
#
_cell.length_a   1.000
_cell.length_b   1.000
_cell.length_c   1.000
_cell.angle_alpha   90.00
_cell.angle_beta   90.00
_cell.angle_gamma   90.00
#
_symmetry.space_group_name_H-M   'P 1'
#
loop_
_entity.id
_entity.type
_entity.pdbx_description
1 polymer ?
#
loop_
_entity_poly.entity_id
_entity_poly.type
_entity_poly.pdbx_seq_one_letter_code
_entity_poly.pdbx_strand_id
1 'polypeptide(L)'
;MAVCGKGLNKMMFSLSLLRNLRLRNERFISTCLCRLSPHEEPPKFTPPSKPVIVDKTQTVASLRKFLSPEFIPPRQRTDPIKFSMERKDMIRRRQVLNIPEFYPGSILAVTMADTNAAGKVSRFVGICIQRGGTGLGATFILRNIIDNQGVEICFDLYSPRIQKVEVLKLEKRLDDSLLYLRDAMPDYSTVNPDMKPVPISPTGEVPFNDIKVRMRPKPWSKRWERPKFDIKGIRFDLSLTPEQMEHAQKWAQPWREYDMLKEYDTSKLEEQIFSEVQQNTSK
;
A
#
# COMPACT_ATOMS: atom_id res chain seq x y z
N MET A 1 -19.31 38.30 77.04
CA MET A 1 -19.66 36.87 77.06
C MET A 1 -18.39 36.06 76.89
N ALA A 2 -18.15 35.18 77.86
CA ALA A 2 -17.14 34.12 77.95
C ALA A 2 -17.03 33.26 76.67
N VAL A 3 -15.94 32.54 76.32
CA VAL A 3 -14.64 32.26 76.96
C VAL A 3 -13.73 31.57 75.92
N CYS A 4 -12.41 31.86 76.00
CA CYS A 4 -11.22 30.99 75.89
C CYS A 4 -11.38 29.55 75.31
N GLY A 5 -10.44 28.96 74.57
CA GLY A 5 -9.05 29.27 74.26
C GLY A 5 -8.30 28.00 73.77
N LYS A 6 -7.10 28.21 73.19
CA LYS A 6 -5.85 27.40 73.16
C LYS A 6 -6.00 25.85 73.24
N GLY A 7 -5.42 25.02 72.37
CA GLY A 7 -4.05 25.04 71.86
C GLY A 7 -3.26 23.82 72.40
N LEU A 8 -2.53 23.16 71.49
CA LEU A 8 -1.29 22.37 71.70
C LEU A 8 -1.33 20.90 72.21
N ASN A 9 -0.80 20.05 71.32
CA ASN A 9 0.34 19.12 71.48
C ASN A 9 0.21 17.71 72.11
N LYS A 10 0.76 16.80 71.31
CA LYS A 10 1.75 15.74 71.61
C LYS A 10 1.30 14.42 72.23
N MET A 11 1.59 13.39 71.42
CA MET A 11 2.39 12.19 71.72
C MET A 11 1.85 11.12 72.71
N MET A 12 1.70 9.93 72.11
CA MET A 12 2.32 8.64 72.51
C MET A 12 1.55 7.71 73.43
N PHE A 13 1.40 6.48 72.90
CA PHE A 13 1.55 5.15 73.53
C PHE A 13 0.66 4.86 74.77
N SER A 14 0.06 3.69 74.97
CA SER A 14 0.07 2.38 74.31
C SER A 14 -0.83 1.46 75.15
N LEU A 15 -0.94 0.21 74.69
CA LEU A 15 -1.23 -1.01 75.45
C LEU A 15 -2.68 -1.49 75.54
N SER A 16 -2.91 -2.48 74.66
CA SER A 16 -3.39 -3.83 74.99
C SER A 16 -4.79 -3.98 75.57
N LEU A 17 -5.65 -4.72 74.85
CA LEU A 17 -6.09 -6.05 75.30
C LEU A 17 -6.93 -6.76 74.22
N LEU A 18 -6.30 -7.78 73.64
CA LEU A 18 -6.82 -9.09 73.24
C LEU A 18 -8.34 -9.26 73.00
N ARG A 19 -8.67 -9.73 71.79
CA ARG A 19 -9.45 -10.97 71.57
C ARG A 19 -9.41 -11.33 70.08
N ASN A 20 -8.47 -12.18 69.68
CA ASN A 20 -8.71 -13.60 69.41
C ASN A 20 -9.87 -13.87 68.44
N LEU A 21 -9.63 -13.62 67.15
CA LEU A 21 -10.23 -14.41 66.08
C LEU A 21 -9.11 -15.08 65.29
N ARG A 22 -8.97 -16.35 65.63
CA ARG A 22 -8.07 -17.36 65.09
C ARG A 22 -8.53 -17.69 63.66
N LEU A 23 -7.95 -17.04 62.66
CA LEU A 23 -7.88 -17.60 61.31
C LEU A 23 -6.41 -17.74 60.96
N ARG A 24 -5.95 -18.99 60.99
CA ARG A 24 -4.61 -19.41 60.63
C ARG A 24 -4.28 -18.83 59.26
N ASN A 25 -3.17 -18.09 59.20
CA ASN A 25 -2.41 -17.94 57.97
C ASN A 25 -1.99 -19.33 57.51
N GLU A 26 -2.79 -19.99 56.68
CA GLU A 26 -2.28 -21.05 55.83
C GLU A 26 -1.49 -20.37 54.72
N ARG A 27 -0.23 -20.05 55.05
CA ARG A 27 0.83 -19.95 54.05
C ARG A 27 0.91 -21.33 53.40
N PHE A 28 0.10 -21.56 52.38
CA PHE A 28 0.39 -22.59 51.40
C PHE A 28 1.68 -22.16 50.70
N ILE A 29 2.80 -22.60 51.27
CA ILE A 29 4.03 -22.76 50.52
C ILE A 29 3.65 -23.76 49.44
N SER A 30 3.40 -23.25 48.23
CA SER A 30 3.24 -24.07 47.05
C SER A 30 4.57 -24.77 46.81
N THR A 31 4.72 -25.93 47.43
CA THR A 31 5.74 -26.90 47.06
C THR A 31 5.18 -27.61 45.84
N CYS A 32 5.35 -26.98 44.67
CA CYS A 32 5.33 -27.75 43.42
C CYS A 32 6.52 -28.71 43.49
N LEU A 33 6.27 -29.90 44.05
CA LEU A 33 7.07 -31.09 43.79
C LEU A 33 7.05 -31.30 42.28
N CYS A 34 8.10 -30.80 41.61
CA CYS A 34 8.41 -31.19 40.25
C CYS A 34 8.69 -32.69 40.31
N ARG A 35 7.71 -33.52 39.92
CA ARG A 35 8.01 -34.90 39.54
C ARG A 35 8.97 -34.81 38.36
N LEU A 36 10.24 -35.05 38.62
CA LEU A 36 11.22 -35.28 37.57
C LEU A 36 10.87 -36.62 36.92
N SER A 37 10.02 -36.55 35.90
CA SER A 37 9.98 -37.55 34.83
C SER A 37 11.37 -37.57 34.19
N PRO A 38 12.11 -38.69 34.22
CA PRO A 38 13.33 -38.80 33.44
C PRO A 38 12.91 -38.98 31.98
N HIS A 39 13.19 -37.98 31.15
CA HIS A 39 12.90 -37.87 29.70
C HIS A 39 11.74 -36.97 29.26
N GLU A 40 11.62 -35.75 29.78
CA GLU A 40 10.86 -34.70 29.07
C GLU A 40 11.71 -33.43 28.96
N GLU A 41 12.18 -33.16 27.73
CA GLU A 41 12.73 -31.85 27.38
C GLU A 41 11.68 -30.76 27.67
N PRO A 42 12.08 -29.56 28.13
CA PRO A 42 11.13 -28.48 28.34
C PRO A 42 10.33 -28.24 27.05
N PRO A 43 9.00 -28.03 27.14
CA PRO A 43 8.17 -27.89 25.95
C PRO A 43 8.72 -26.76 25.08
N LYS A 44 9.09 -27.11 23.84
CA LYS A 44 9.68 -26.18 22.88
C LYS A 44 8.71 -25.02 22.65
N PHE A 45 9.18 -23.79 22.89
CA PHE A 45 8.37 -22.59 22.64
C PHE A 45 7.84 -22.61 21.20
N THR A 46 6.52 -22.67 21.08
CA THR A 46 5.83 -22.58 19.80
C THR A 46 5.39 -21.12 19.62
N PRO A 47 5.90 -20.39 18.61
CA PRO A 47 5.53 -19.00 18.43
C PRO A 47 4.01 -18.89 18.20
N PRO A 48 3.33 -17.91 18.82
CA PRO A 48 1.90 -17.74 18.59
C PRO A 48 1.63 -17.39 17.13
N SER A 49 0.50 -17.86 16.61
CA SER A 49 0.02 -17.42 15.30
C SER A 49 -0.30 -15.93 15.32
N LYS A 50 -0.16 -15.26 14.17
CA LYS A 50 -0.47 -13.84 14.05
C LYS A 50 -1.95 -13.60 14.39
N PRO A 51 -2.29 -12.66 15.29
CA PRO A 51 -3.68 -12.38 15.62
C PRO A 51 -4.42 -11.84 14.39
N VAL A 52 -5.59 -12.42 14.10
CA VAL A 52 -6.50 -11.92 13.07
C VAL A 52 -7.48 -10.98 13.76
N ILE A 53 -7.29 -9.67 13.56
CA ILE A 53 -8.16 -8.63 14.12
C ILE A 53 -9.32 -8.44 13.14
N VAL A 54 -10.53 -8.78 13.56
CA VAL A 54 -11.77 -8.55 12.79
C VAL A 54 -12.67 -7.62 13.58
N ASP A 55 -12.83 -6.39 13.09
CA ASP A 55 -13.72 -5.41 13.68
C ASP A 55 -15.17 -5.71 13.28
N LYS A 56 -15.88 -6.48 14.13
CA LYS A 56 -17.29 -6.86 13.91
C LYS A 56 -18.27 -5.67 13.99
N THR A 57 -17.82 -4.52 14.46
CA THR A 57 -18.59 -3.28 14.55
C THR A 57 -18.77 -2.61 13.19
N GLN A 58 -17.88 -2.87 12.23
CA GLN A 58 -18.02 -2.39 10.87
C GLN A 58 -19.10 -3.22 10.17
N THR A 59 -20.29 -2.65 10.00
CA THR A 59 -21.39 -3.24 9.22
C THR A 59 -20.87 -3.57 7.82
N VAL A 60 -20.79 -4.87 7.49
CA VAL A 60 -20.40 -5.48 6.20
C VAL A 60 -19.80 -4.44 5.26
N ALA A 61 -18.59 -3.97 5.58
CA ALA A 61 -17.89 -3.05 4.71
C ALA A 61 -17.87 -3.72 3.34
N SER A 62 -18.47 -3.03 2.36
CA SER A 62 -18.70 -3.57 1.03
C SER A 62 -17.37 -4.13 0.55
N LEU A 63 -17.31 -5.45 0.33
CA LEU A 63 -16.09 -6.07 -0.17
C LEU A 63 -15.72 -5.33 -1.46
N ARG A 64 -14.61 -4.59 -1.38
CA ARG A 64 -14.20 -3.70 -2.44
C ARG A 64 -13.90 -4.53 -3.68
N LYS A 65 -14.68 -4.33 -4.73
CA LYS A 65 -14.44 -4.98 -6.02
C LYS A 65 -13.26 -4.26 -6.69
N PHE A 66 -12.18 -4.99 -6.97
CA PHE A 66 -11.05 -4.48 -7.72
C PHE A 66 -10.95 -5.21 -9.05
N LEU A 67 -11.01 -4.44 -10.14
CA LEU A 67 -10.67 -4.90 -11.48
C LEU A 67 -9.36 -4.23 -11.90
N SER A 68 -8.40 -5.01 -12.38
CA SER A 68 -7.13 -4.45 -12.84
C SER A 68 -7.32 -3.75 -14.20
N PRO A 69 -6.70 -2.57 -14.43
CA PRO A 69 -6.96 -1.73 -15.61
C PRO A 69 -6.67 -2.41 -16.95
N GLU A 70 -5.70 -3.31 -17.00
CA GLU A 70 -5.31 -4.03 -18.22
C GLU A 70 -6.37 -5.00 -18.76
N PHE A 71 -7.37 -5.36 -17.95
CA PHE A 71 -8.50 -6.17 -18.41
C PHE A 71 -9.48 -5.37 -19.27
N ILE A 72 -9.52 -4.05 -19.10
CA ILE A 72 -10.40 -3.16 -19.85
C ILE A 72 -9.78 -2.96 -21.24
N PRO A 73 -10.44 -3.41 -22.33
CA PRO A 73 -9.93 -3.18 -23.67
C PRO A 73 -10.02 -1.69 -24.02
N PRO A 74 -9.12 -1.15 -24.85
CA PRO A 74 -9.25 0.23 -25.28
C PRO A 74 -10.35 0.36 -26.34
N ARG A 75 -10.82 1.59 -26.58
CA ARG A 75 -11.84 1.89 -27.59
C ARG A 75 -11.30 1.67 -29.01
N GLN A 76 -11.60 0.50 -29.59
CA GLN A 76 -11.18 0.10 -30.95
C GLN A 76 -12.18 -0.87 -31.59
N ARG A 77 -12.06 -1.11 -32.90
CA ARG A 77 -12.97 -1.96 -33.71
C ARG A 77 -12.52 -3.42 -33.81
N THR A 78 -11.71 -3.89 -32.87
CA THR A 78 -11.21 -5.27 -32.85
C THR A 78 -12.29 -6.24 -32.42
N ASP A 79 -12.31 -7.44 -32.99
CA ASP A 79 -13.29 -8.46 -32.64
C ASP A 79 -13.23 -8.84 -31.14
N PRO A 80 -14.37 -8.87 -30.43
CA PRO A 80 -14.41 -9.20 -29.00
C PRO A 80 -13.82 -10.56 -28.63
N ILE A 81 -13.81 -11.51 -29.58
CA ILE A 81 -13.23 -12.84 -29.41
C ILE A 81 -11.75 -12.74 -29.05
N LYS A 82 -11.01 -11.81 -29.65
CA LYS A 82 -9.59 -11.56 -29.34
C LYS A 82 -9.39 -11.24 -27.86
N PHE A 83 -10.22 -10.35 -27.31
CA PHE A 83 -10.15 -9.98 -25.89
C PHE A 83 -10.61 -11.10 -24.96
N SER A 84 -11.58 -11.92 -25.36
CA SER A 84 -11.96 -13.10 -24.56
C SER A 84 -10.82 -14.13 -24.49
N MET A 85 -10.18 -14.44 -25.62
CA MET A 85 -9.03 -15.35 -25.64
C MET A 85 -7.86 -14.81 -24.81
N GLU A 86 -7.52 -13.53 -25.00
CA GLU A 86 -6.46 -12.85 -24.25
C GLU A 86 -6.72 -12.87 -22.74
N ARG A 87 -7.96 -12.60 -22.31
CA ARG A 87 -8.34 -12.64 -20.89
C ARG A 87 -8.26 -14.05 -20.31
N LYS A 88 -8.65 -15.09 -21.05
CA LYS A 88 -8.47 -16.49 -20.62
C LYS A 88 -7.01 -16.81 -20.32
N ASP A 89 -6.09 -16.37 -21.19
CA ASP A 89 -4.66 -16.60 -20.99
C ASP A 89 -4.09 -15.76 -19.82
N MET A 90 -4.55 -14.51 -19.66
CA MET A 90 -4.20 -13.68 -18.51
C MET A 90 -4.63 -14.34 -17.19
N ILE A 91 -5.84 -14.89 -17.11
CA ILE A 91 -6.36 -15.57 -15.92
C ILE A 91 -5.55 -16.83 -15.64
N ARG A 92 -5.27 -17.65 -16.67
CA ARG A 92 -4.40 -18.83 -16.54
C ARG A 92 -3.02 -18.46 -15.98
N ARG A 93 -2.44 -17.35 -16.44
CA ARG A 93 -1.16 -16.87 -15.91
C ARG A 93 -1.26 -16.42 -14.45
N ARG A 94 -2.37 -15.79 -14.04
CA ARG A 94 -2.61 -15.37 -12.64
C ARG A 94 -2.84 -16.52 -11.67
N GLN A 95 -3.33 -17.66 -12.15
CA GLN A 95 -3.42 -18.87 -11.33
C GLN A 95 -2.02 -19.38 -10.93
N VAL A 96 -0.99 -19.14 -11.76
CA VAL A 96 0.40 -19.51 -11.47
C VAL A 96 1.15 -18.41 -10.72
N LEU A 97 0.96 -17.15 -11.11
CA LEU A 97 1.60 -15.98 -10.48
C LEU A 97 0.55 -15.11 -9.78
N ASN A 98 0.66 -15.01 -8.46
CA ASN A 98 -0.17 -14.07 -7.71
C ASN A 98 0.23 -12.62 -8.04
N ILE A 99 -0.66 -11.91 -8.71
CA ILE A 99 -0.50 -10.50 -9.05
C ILE A 99 -1.41 -9.69 -8.11
N PRO A 100 -0.84 -8.96 -7.14
CA PRO A 100 -1.61 -8.21 -6.17
C PRO A 100 -2.23 -6.94 -6.78
N GLU A 101 -3.18 -6.36 -6.05
CA GLU A 101 -3.69 -5.01 -6.33
C GLU A 101 -2.60 -3.96 -6.05
N PHE A 102 -2.39 -3.03 -6.99
CA PHE A 102 -1.52 -1.87 -6.79
C PHE A 102 -1.91 -0.72 -7.73
N TYR A 103 -1.47 0.49 -7.37
CA TYR A 103 -1.74 1.72 -8.13
C TYR A 103 -0.46 2.47 -8.46
N PRO A 104 -0.49 3.41 -9.42
CA PRO A 104 0.53 4.44 -9.51
C PRO A 104 0.72 5.13 -8.14
N GLY A 105 1.96 5.14 -7.65
CA GLY A 105 2.31 5.61 -6.30
C GLY A 105 2.61 4.50 -5.30
N SER A 106 2.15 3.28 -5.53
CA SER A 106 2.44 2.14 -4.66
C SER A 106 3.91 1.73 -4.77
N ILE A 107 4.49 1.26 -3.66
CA ILE A 107 5.86 0.74 -3.61
C ILE A 107 5.81 -0.77 -3.79
N LEU A 108 6.50 -1.25 -4.83
CA LEU A 108 6.54 -2.66 -5.19
C LEU A 108 7.95 -3.21 -5.07
N ALA A 109 8.03 -4.50 -4.79
CA ALA A 109 9.22 -5.30 -4.98
C ALA A 109 8.94 -6.42 -5.98
N VAL A 110 9.68 -6.41 -7.08
CA VAL A 110 9.54 -7.41 -8.15
C VAL A 110 10.77 -8.29 -8.16
N THR A 111 10.54 -9.60 -8.10
CA THR A 111 11.58 -10.62 -8.24
C THR A 111 11.46 -11.25 -9.63
N MET A 112 12.50 -11.11 -10.44
CA MET A 112 12.59 -11.63 -11.80
C MET A 112 13.75 -12.61 -11.95
N ALA A 113 13.57 -13.65 -12.76
CA ALA A 113 14.64 -14.53 -13.21
C ALA A 113 15.55 -13.81 -14.23
N ASP A 114 16.84 -13.70 -13.91
CA ASP A 114 17.85 -13.13 -14.78
C ASP A 114 19.07 -14.03 -14.90
N THR A 115 19.37 -14.50 -16.11
CA THR A 115 20.45 -15.47 -16.36
C THR A 115 21.83 -14.92 -16.01
N ASN A 116 22.00 -13.60 -16.07
CA ASN A 116 23.28 -12.92 -15.89
C ASN A 116 23.50 -12.45 -14.44
N ALA A 117 22.45 -12.45 -13.61
CA ALA A 117 22.55 -12.04 -12.22
C ALA A 117 23.20 -13.14 -11.35
N ALA A 118 23.97 -12.72 -10.34
CA ALA A 118 24.47 -13.62 -9.32
C ALA A 118 23.28 -14.29 -8.60
N GLY A 119 23.13 -15.62 -8.75
CA GLY A 119 21.97 -16.36 -8.23
C GLY A 119 20.80 -16.51 -9.19
N LYS A 120 20.94 -16.09 -10.45
CA LYS A 120 19.93 -16.16 -11.53
C LYS A 120 18.61 -15.43 -11.24
N VAL A 121 18.57 -14.61 -10.19
CA VAL A 121 17.38 -13.91 -9.70
C VAL A 121 17.79 -12.48 -9.37
N SER A 122 16.99 -11.53 -9.84
CA SER A 122 17.13 -10.11 -9.56
C SER A 122 15.89 -9.60 -8.84
N ARG A 123 16.10 -8.84 -7.77
CA ARG A 123 15.03 -8.17 -7.02
C ARG A 123 15.19 -6.66 -7.19
N PHE A 124 14.14 -6.00 -7.62
CA PHE A 124 14.10 -4.55 -7.72
C PHE A 124 12.94 -3.98 -6.90
N VAL A 125 13.24 -2.96 -6.10
CA VAL A 125 12.25 -2.25 -5.28
C VAL A 125 12.16 -0.82 -5.77
N GLY A 126 10.94 -0.31 -5.92
CA GLY A 126 10.71 1.06 -6.36
C GLY A 126 9.25 1.48 -6.32
N ILE A 127 9.02 2.76 -6.55
CA ILE A 127 7.68 3.32 -6.70
C ILE A 127 7.16 3.07 -8.11
N CYS A 128 5.91 2.61 -8.23
CA CYS A 128 5.24 2.47 -9.52
C CYS A 128 4.85 3.86 -10.05
N ILE A 129 5.50 4.32 -11.12
CA ILE A 129 5.24 5.66 -11.68
C ILE A 129 4.18 5.66 -12.76
N GLN A 130 4.00 4.55 -13.46
CA GLN A 130 3.03 4.42 -14.54
C GLN A 130 2.63 2.97 -14.69
N ARG A 131 1.35 2.75 -14.98
CA ARG A 131 0.82 1.50 -15.54
C ARG A 131 0.36 1.78 -16.96
N GLY A 132 0.70 0.90 -17.88
CA GLY A 132 0.37 1.05 -19.29
C GLY A 132 0.10 -0.28 -19.96
N GLY A 133 -0.22 -0.24 -21.24
CA GLY A 133 -0.60 -1.42 -22.00
C GLY A 133 -1.96 -2.00 -21.61
N THR A 134 -2.43 -2.96 -22.40
CA THR A 134 -3.70 -3.65 -22.23
C THR A 134 -3.49 -5.13 -22.54
N GLY A 135 -4.29 -6.01 -21.92
CA GLY A 135 -4.21 -7.44 -22.18
C GLY A 135 -2.90 -8.07 -21.67
N LEU A 136 -2.31 -8.97 -22.44
CA LEU A 136 -1.05 -9.66 -22.08
C LEU A 136 0.17 -8.71 -22.11
N GLY A 137 0.10 -7.64 -22.90
CA GLY A 137 1.14 -6.62 -23.02
C GLY A 137 1.07 -5.53 -21.95
N ALA A 138 0.42 -5.79 -20.82
CA ALA A 138 0.34 -4.85 -19.70
C ALA A 138 1.71 -4.65 -19.05
N THR A 139 2.11 -3.39 -18.87
CA THR A 139 3.41 -3.00 -18.32
C THR A 139 3.26 -2.03 -17.16
N PHE A 140 4.29 -1.99 -16.32
CA PHE A 140 4.41 -0.97 -15.28
C PHE A 140 5.87 -0.59 -15.10
N ILE A 141 6.10 0.68 -14.77
CA ILE A 141 7.45 1.22 -14.60
C ILE A 141 7.70 1.43 -13.11
N LEU A 142 8.75 0.80 -12.60
CA LEU A 142 9.28 1.06 -11.26
C LEU A 142 10.44 2.04 -11.34
N ARG A 143 10.43 3.03 -10.45
CA ARG A 143 11.50 4.01 -10.29
C ARG A 143 12.09 3.89 -8.90
N ASN A 144 13.41 3.94 -8.80
CA ASN A 144 14.12 4.12 -7.54
C ASN A 144 15.41 4.92 -7.76
N ILE A 145 15.94 5.52 -6.71
CA ILE A 145 17.27 6.13 -6.70
C ILE A 145 18.17 5.23 -5.86
N ILE A 146 19.16 4.63 -6.51
CA ILE A 146 20.15 3.74 -5.90
C ILE A 146 21.50 4.40 -6.09
N ASP A 147 22.25 4.60 -5.02
CA ASP A 147 23.57 5.25 -5.04
C ASP A 147 23.55 6.61 -5.78
N ASN A 148 22.52 7.42 -5.50
CA ASN A 148 22.25 8.72 -6.15
C ASN A 148 21.99 8.67 -7.66
N GLN A 149 21.88 7.47 -8.25
CA GLN A 149 21.52 7.27 -9.65
C GLN A 149 20.05 6.88 -9.78
N GLY A 150 19.31 7.59 -10.62
CA GLY A 150 17.93 7.24 -10.93
C GLY A 150 17.87 6.03 -11.86
N VAL A 151 17.26 4.94 -11.39
CA VAL A 151 17.05 3.71 -12.14
C VAL A 151 15.56 3.51 -12.38
N GLU A 152 15.20 3.21 -13.62
CA GLU A 152 13.84 2.85 -14.01
C GLU A 152 13.84 1.51 -14.73
N ILE A 153 12.92 0.62 -14.35
CA ILE A 153 12.74 -0.67 -15.00
C ILE A 153 11.28 -0.81 -15.40
N CYS A 154 11.05 -1.11 -16.69
CA CYS A 154 9.73 -1.45 -17.21
C CYS A 154 9.54 -2.97 -17.11
N PHE A 155 8.52 -3.40 -16.38
CA PHE A 155 8.16 -4.80 -16.20
C PHE A 155 6.90 -5.13 -16.98
N ASP A 156 6.92 -6.25 -17.71
CA ASP A 156 5.73 -6.83 -18.33
C ASP A 156 5.02 -7.72 -17.30
N LEU A 157 3.79 -7.36 -16.94
CA LEU A 157 3.04 -7.96 -15.82
C LEU A 157 2.82 -9.48 -15.98
N TYR A 158 2.67 -9.95 -17.22
CA TYR A 158 2.45 -11.37 -17.53
C TYR A 158 3.71 -12.13 -17.95
N SER A 159 4.89 -11.53 -17.85
CA SER A 159 6.14 -12.18 -18.26
C SER A 159 6.37 -13.49 -17.49
N PRO A 160 6.81 -14.57 -18.15
CA PRO A 160 7.18 -15.82 -17.49
C PRO A 160 8.43 -15.67 -16.62
N ARG A 161 9.25 -14.62 -16.83
CA ARG A 161 10.45 -14.35 -16.04
C ARG A 161 10.12 -13.82 -14.64
N ILE A 162 8.94 -13.25 -14.44
CA ILE A 162 8.53 -12.76 -13.11
C ILE A 162 8.17 -13.94 -12.22
N GLN A 163 8.86 -14.02 -11.09
CA GLN A 163 8.65 -15.05 -10.08
C GLN A 163 7.68 -14.57 -8.99
N LYS A 164 7.81 -13.31 -8.56
CA LYS A 164 6.99 -12.75 -7.49
C LYS A 164 6.83 -11.25 -7.63
N VAL A 165 5.62 -10.75 -7.37
CA VAL A 165 5.32 -9.33 -7.23
C VAL A 165 4.80 -9.11 -5.81
N GLU A 166 5.54 -8.35 -5.01
CA GLU A 166 5.17 -8.00 -3.64
C GLU A 166 4.81 -6.52 -3.56
N VAL A 167 3.69 -6.20 -2.90
CA VAL A 167 3.35 -4.82 -2.55
C VAL A 167 3.95 -4.53 -1.18
N LEU A 168 4.92 -3.61 -1.11
CA LEU A 168 5.51 -3.18 0.15
C LEU A 168 4.66 -2.09 0.80
N LYS A 169 4.14 -1.16 0.00
CA LYS A 169 3.24 -0.11 0.46
C LYS A 169 2.19 0.15 -0.59
N LEU A 170 0.93 -0.14 -0.26
CA LEU A 170 -0.20 0.20 -1.11
C LEU A 170 -0.62 1.64 -0.80
N GLU A 171 -0.53 2.52 -1.80
CA GLU A 171 -1.02 3.90 -1.72
C GLU A 171 -1.43 4.39 -3.10
N LYS A 172 -2.37 5.33 -3.12
CA LYS A 172 -2.74 6.11 -4.32
C LYS A 172 -2.15 7.51 -4.22
N ARG A 173 -1.88 8.13 -5.37
CA ARG A 173 -1.49 9.54 -5.49
C ARG A 173 -2.59 10.34 -6.17
N LEU A 174 -2.41 11.66 -6.19
CA LEU A 174 -3.30 12.61 -6.87
C LEU A 174 -3.37 12.38 -8.39
N ASP A 175 -2.29 11.87 -8.98
CA ASP A 175 -2.16 11.71 -10.42
C ASP A 175 -2.03 10.23 -10.80
N ASP A 176 -2.59 9.84 -11.93
CA ASP A 176 -2.49 8.48 -12.48
C ASP A 176 -1.09 8.17 -13.06
N SER A 177 -0.30 9.20 -13.36
CA SER A 177 1.07 9.03 -13.85
C SER A 177 2.04 9.98 -13.15
N LEU A 178 3.10 9.41 -12.58
CA LEU A 178 4.13 10.10 -11.79
C LEU A 178 5.42 10.30 -12.60
N LEU A 179 5.30 10.43 -13.92
CA LEU A 179 6.46 10.60 -14.81
C LEU A 179 7.26 11.88 -14.51
N TYR A 180 6.64 12.87 -13.86
CA TYR A 180 7.28 14.10 -13.41
C TYR A 180 8.30 13.88 -12.29
N LEU A 181 8.31 12.71 -11.62
CA LEU A 181 9.33 12.35 -10.62
C LEU A 181 10.76 12.29 -11.18
N ARG A 182 10.91 12.25 -12.51
CA ARG A 182 12.20 12.39 -13.19
C ARG A 182 12.84 13.77 -12.98
N ASP A 183 12.00 14.81 -12.94
CA ASP A 183 12.39 16.22 -12.81
C ASP A 183 12.21 16.75 -11.37
N ALA A 184 11.74 15.91 -10.44
CA ALA A 184 11.54 16.24 -9.04
C ALA A 184 12.83 16.13 -8.20
N MET A 185 12.78 16.61 -6.95
CA MET A 185 13.86 16.30 -6.00
C MET A 185 14.02 14.78 -5.81
N PRO A 186 15.27 14.27 -5.64
CA PRO A 186 15.54 12.85 -5.43
C PRO A 186 14.75 12.20 -4.31
N ASP A 187 14.50 12.93 -3.22
CA ASP A 187 13.87 12.42 -1.99
C ASP A 187 12.52 11.75 -2.25
N TYR A 188 11.74 12.27 -3.21
CA TYR A 188 10.42 11.74 -3.55
C TYR A 188 10.46 10.41 -4.32
N SER A 189 11.60 10.08 -4.93
CA SER A 189 11.81 8.82 -5.69
C SER A 189 12.65 7.80 -4.94
N THR A 190 13.30 8.18 -3.84
CA THR A 190 14.24 7.33 -3.12
C THR A 190 13.47 6.37 -2.22
N VAL A 191 13.64 5.07 -2.44
CA VAL A 191 13.00 4.00 -1.67
C VAL A 191 14.07 3.03 -1.17
N ASN A 192 14.02 2.72 0.12
CA ASN A 192 14.93 1.73 0.70
C ASN A 192 14.64 0.32 0.10
N PRO A 193 15.63 -0.35 -0.53
CA PRO A 193 15.47 -1.70 -1.07
C PRO A 193 15.07 -2.75 -0.03
N ASP A 194 15.47 -2.56 1.23
CA ASP A 194 15.20 -3.48 2.34
C ASP A 194 13.91 -3.14 3.12
N MET A 195 13.06 -2.29 2.55
CA MET A 195 11.79 -1.92 3.15
C MET A 195 10.89 -3.17 3.35
N LYS A 196 10.39 -3.33 4.58
CA LYS A 196 9.44 -4.39 4.92
C LYS A 196 8.01 -4.01 4.48
N PRO A 197 7.17 -4.99 4.12
CA PRO A 197 5.79 -4.70 3.72
C PRO A 197 4.97 -4.16 4.89
N VAL A 198 4.28 -3.04 4.65
CA VAL A 198 3.34 -2.41 5.58
C VAL A 198 2.03 -3.21 5.56
N PRO A 199 1.50 -3.62 6.73
CA PRO A 199 0.25 -4.37 6.78
C PRO A 199 -0.93 -3.51 6.31
N ILE A 200 -1.79 -4.09 5.47
CA ILE A 200 -2.99 -3.44 4.92
C ILE A 200 -4.21 -4.17 5.48
N SER A 201 -5.26 -3.43 5.87
CA SER A 201 -6.56 -4.03 6.18
C SER A 201 -7.25 -4.41 4.87
N PRO A 202 -7.72 -5.67 4.70
CA PRO A 202 -8.32 -6.12 3.43
C PRO A 202 -9.66 -5.43 3.11
N THR A 203 -10.28 -4.83 4.12
CA THR A 203 -11.65 -4.32 4.09
C THR A 203 -11.71 -2.79 3.89
N GLY A 204 -10.59 -2.08 4.10
CA GLY A 204 -10.55 -0.62 4.03
C GLY A 204 -10.41 -0.08 2.61
N GLU A 205 -10.73 1.21 2.46
CA GLU A 205 -10.33 1.97 1.26
C GLU A 205 -8.80 2.05 1.17
N VAL A 206 -8.29 2.15 -0.06
CA VAL A 206 -6.85 2.30 -0.28
C VAL A 206 -6.41 3.66 0.23
N PRO A 207 -5.37 3.72 1.08
CA PRO A 207 -4.92 4.99 1.61
C PRO A 207 -4.48 5.91 0.47
N PHE A 208 -5.01 7.13 0.51
CA PHE A 208 -4.71 8.19 -0.44
C PHE A 208 -3.59 9.07 0.11
N ASN A 209 -2.62 9.40 -0.74
CA ASN A 209 -1.45 10.19 -0.40
C ASN A 209 -1.40 11.46 -1.24
N ASP A 210 -1.76 12.56 -0.58
CA ASP A 210 -1.98 13.91 -1.12
C ASP A 210 -0.69 14.73 -1.21
N ILE A 211 0.47 14.11 -0.94
CA ILE A 211 1.75 14.83 -0.91
C ILE A 211 2.06 15.42 -2.29
N LYS A 212 2.11 16.75 -2.33
CA LYS A 212 2.58 17.51 -3.49
C LYS A 212 4.11 17.62 -3.52
N VAL A 213 4.68 17.32 -4.67
CA VAL A 213 6.12 17.21 -4.95
C VAL A 213 6.72 18.58 -5.30
N ARG A 214 7.98 18.79 -4.88
CA ARG A 214 8.80 19.94 -5.29
C ARG A 214 9.65 19.55 -6.51
N MET A 215 9.73 20.46 -7.48
CA MET A 215 10.47 20.25 -8.73
C MET A 215 11.89 20.82 -8.63
N ARG A 216 12.80 20.29 -9.46
CA ARG A 216 14.10 20.92 -9.70
C ARG A 216 13.92 22.24 -10.47
N PRO A 217 14.90 23.14 -10.49
CA PRO A 217 14.87 24.27 -11.41
C PRO A 217 14.79 23.78 -12.86
N LYS A 218 14.19 24.59 -13.74
CA LYS A 218 14.12 24.34 -15.19
C LYS A 218 15.55 24.27 -15.79
N PRO A 219 15.74 23.56 -16.92
CA PRO A 219 14.74 22.91 -17.77
C PRO A 219 14.32 21.51 -17.27
N TRP A 220 13.05 21.16 -17.52
CA TRP A 220 12.49 19.84 -17.25
C TRP A 220 12.38 18.99 -18.51
N SER A 221 12.26 17.68 -18.34
CA SER A 221 12.05 16.73 -19.44
C SER A 221 10.79 17.00 -20.26
N LYS A 222 9.71 17.47 -19.59
CA LYS A 222 8.46 17.90 -20.25
C LYS A 222 7.94 19.19 -19.61
N ARG A 223 7.06 19.85 -20.35
CA ARG A 223 6.32 21.04 -19.89
C ARG A 223 5.13 20.64 -19.04
N TRP A 224 5.41 20.17 -17.82
CA TRP A 224 4.41 19.66 -16.87
C TRP A 224 3.38 20.71 -16.46
N GLU A 225 3.70 21.99 -16.58
CA GLU A 225 2.81 23.12 -16.31
C GLU A 225 1.63 23.22 -17.28
N ARG A 226 1.65 22.49 -18.40
CA ARG A 226 0.60 22.58 -19.42
C ARG A 226 -0.68 21.86 -18.97
N PRO A 227 -1.87 22.48 -19.14
CA PRO A 227 -3.15 21.87 -18.78
C PRO A 227 -3.44 20.50 -19.42
N LYS A 228 -2.81 20.19 -20.56
CA LYS A 228 -2.93 18.89 -21.25
C LYS A 228 -2.60 17.69 -20.33
N PHE A 229 -1.70 17.87 -19.35
CA PHE A 229 -1.29 16.79 -18.46
C PHE A 229 -2.18 16.63 -17.22
N ASP A 230 -2.99 17.64 -16.88
CA ASP A 230 -3.85 17.67 -15.67
C ASP A 230 -3.15 17.18 -14.39
N ILE A 231 -1.94 17.67 -14.10
CA ILE A 231 -1.16 17.26 -12.94
C ILE A 231 -1.53 18.11 -11.71
N LYS A 232 -1.97 17.45 -10.65
CA LYS A 232 -2.36 18.05 -9.36
C LYS A 232 -1.30 17.83 -8.27
N GLY A 233 -0.40 16.87 -8.47
CA GLY A 233 0.64 16.48 -7.52
C GLY A 233 1.90 17.37 -7.49
N ILE A 234 2.00 18.43 -8.29
CA ILE A 234 3.17 19.34 -8.31
C ILE A 234 2.87 20.64 -7.56
N ARG A 235 3.83 21.11 -6.74
CA ARG A 235 3.79 22.46 -6.15
C ARG A 235 4.35 23.50 -7.14
N PHE A 236 3.52 23.94 -8.09
CA PHE A 236 3.92 24.94 -9.08
C PHE A 236 4.27 26.30 -8.46
N ASP A 237 3.63 26.68 -7.35
CA ASP A 237 3.86 27.96 -6.65
C ASP A 237 5.33 28.18 -6.23
N LEU A 238 6.06 27.10 -5.95
CA LEU A 238 7.47 27.16 -5.55
C LEU A 238 8.43 27.18 -6.74
N SER A 239 7.96 26.78 -7.92
CA SER A 239 8.81 26.52 -9.09
C SER A 239 8.56 27.50 -10.24
N LEU A 240 7.38 28.13 -10.29
CA LEU A 240 6.90 28.97 -11.39
C LEU A 240 6.38 30.30 -10.85
N THR A 241 6.53 31.35 -11.66
CA THR A 241 5.88 32.64 -11.40
C THR A 241 4.43 32.63 -11.90
N PRO A 242 3.56 33.50 -11.37
CA PRO A 242 2.19 33.65 -11.86
C PRO A 242 2.11 33.92 -13.37
N GLU A 243 3.00 34.76 -13.91
CA GLU A 243 3.09 35.04 -15.35
C GLU A 243 3.37 33.79 -16.19
N GLN A 244 4.23 32.89 -15.69
CA GLN A 244 4.52 31.63 -16.38
C GLN A 244 3.30 30.69 -16.36
N MET A 245 2.54 30.68 -15.27
CA MET A 245 1.30 29.92 -15.15
C MET A 245 0.21 30.47 -16.09
N GLU A 246 0.02 31.79 -16.15
CA GLU A 246 -0.89 32.43 -17.11
C GLU A 246 -0.51 32.12 -18.56
N HIS A 247 0.78 32.13 -18.86
CA HIS A 247 1.28 31.74 -20.17
C HIS A 247 0.97 30.26 -20.48
N ALA A 248 1.15 29.36 -19.52
CA ALA A 248 0.80 27.94 -19.65
C ALA A 248 -0.70 27.73 -19.90
N GLN A 249 -1.55 28.56 -19.29
CA GLN A 249 -3.00 28.51 -19.43
C GLN A 249 -3.48 28.84 -20.85
N LYS A 250 -2.68 29.53 -21.67
CA LYS A 250 -3.01 29.79 -23.09
C LYS A 250 -3.19 28.51 -23.92
N TRP A 251 -2.64 27.38 -23.47
CA TRP A 251 -2.83 26.07 -24.12
C TRP A 251 -3.97 25.24 -23.52
N ALA A 252 -4.74 25.80 -22.59
CA ALA A 252 -5.93 25.14 -22.06
C ALA A 252 -6.94 24.85 -23.17
N GLN A 253 -7.66 23.74 -23.03
CA GLN A 253 -8.73 23.36 -23.96
C GLN A 253 -9.98 23.04 -23.14
N PRO A 254 -10.70 24.05 -22.61
CA PRO A 254 -11.82 23.84 -21.69
C PRO A 254 -12.94 22.97 -22.28
N TRP A 255 -13.17 23.06 -23.59
CA TRP A 255 -14.18 22.25 -24.29
C TRP A 255 -13.93 20.75 -24.22
N ARG A 256 -12.71 20.28 -23.90
CA ARG A 256 -12.42 18.85 -23.78
C ARG A 256 -13.09 18.18 -22.59
N GLU A 257 -13.33 18.91 -21.52
CA GLU A 257 -14.02 18.39 -20.33
C GLU A 257 -15.50 18.07 -20.64
N TYR A 258 -16.10 18.85 -21.53
CA TYR A 258 -17.50 18.71 -21.95
C TYR A 258 -17.67 17.88 -23.22
N ASP A 259 -16.60 17.26 -23.74
CA ASP A 259 -16.66 16.42 -24.94
C ASP A 259 -17.13 15.01 -24.61
N MET A 260 -18.45 14.86 -24.45
CA MET A 260 -19.10 13.58 -24.11
C MET A 260 -18.83 12.48 -25.15
N LEU A 261 -18.53 12.81 -26.41
CA LEU A 261 -18.25 11.82 -27.45
C LEU A 261 -16.89 11.15 -27.26
N LYS A 262 -15.97 11.82 -26.55
CA LYS A 262 -14.65 11.28 -26.23
C LYS A 262 -14.68 10.31 -25.06
N GLU A 263 -15.66 10.44 -24.17
CA GLU A 263 -15.83 9.55 -23.02
C GLU A 263 -15.96 8.09 -23.47
N TYR A 264 -15.42 7.18 -22.66
CA TYR A 264 -15.47 5.75 -22.91
C TYR A 264 -16.17 5.08 -21.74
N ASP A 265 -17.48 4.87 -21.87
CA ASP A 265 -18.29 4.18 -20.87
C ASP A 265 -17.97 2.68 -20.86
N THR A 266 -17.29 2.25 -19.80
CA THR A 266 -16.86 0.86 -19.58
C THR A 266 -17.72 0.12 -18.58
N SER A 267 -18.76 0.74 -18.00
CA SER A 267 -19.56 0.17 -16.90
C SER A 267 -20.07 -1.26 -17.21
N LYS A 268 -20.78 -1.43 -18.33
CA LYS A 268 -21.30 -2.74 -18.78
C LYS A 268 -20.18 -3.74 -19.09
N LEU A 269 -19.07 -3.26 -19.66
CA LEU A 269 -17.93 -4.10 -19.99
C LEU A 269 -17.24 -4.59 -18.72
N GLU A 270 -17.05 -3.73 -17.74
CA GLU A 270 -16.44 -4.06 -16.45
C GLU A 270 -17.25 -5.11 -15.70
N GLU A 271 -18.57 -4.97 -15.64
CA GLU A 271 -19.45 -5.98 -15.04
C GLU A 271 -19.34 -7.35 -15.71
N GLN A 272 -19.35 -7.37 -17.06
CA GLN A 272 -19.18 -8.58 -17.84
C GLN A 272 -17.81 -9.22 -17.58
N ILE A 273 -16.74 -8.43 -17.69
CA ILE A 273 -15.36 -8.89 -17.47
C ILE A 273 -15.19 -9.42 -16.04
N PHE A 274 -15.73 -8.71 -15.06
CA PHE A 274 -15.65 -9.10 -13.65
C PHE A 274 -16.33 -10.45 -13.41
N SER A 275 -17.53 -10.66 -13.96
CA SER A 275 -18.24 -11.94 -13.87
C SER A 275 -17.43 -13.09 -14.51
N GLU A 276 -16.79 -12.84 -15.66
CA GLU A 276 -15.94 -13.80 -16.35
C GLU A 276 -14.68 -14.15 -15.54
N VAL A 277 -14.03 -13.16 -14.93
CA VAL A 277 -12.85 -13.38 -14.08
C VAL A 277 -13.22 -14.21 -12.85
N GLN A 278 -14.35 -13.91 -12.19
CA GLN A 278 -14.81 -14.66 -11.03
C GLN A 278 -15.10 -16.13 -11.38
N GLN A 279 -15.83 -16.38 -12.48
CA GLN A 279 -16.16 -17.74 -12.92
C GLN A 279 -14.93 -18.60 -13.24
N ASN A 280 -13.88 -18.00 -13.80
CA ASN A 280 -12.66 -18.71 -14.15
C ASN A 280 -11.69 -18.86 -12.96
N THR A 281 -11.82 -18.03 -11.93
CA THR A 281 -11.02 -18.14 -10.69
C THR A 281 -11.61 -19.18 -9.73
N SER A 282 -12.93 -19.39 -9.76
CA SER A 282 -13.62 -20.40 -8.94
C SER A 282 -13.52 -21.83 -9.47
N LYS A 283 -13.05 -22.03 -10.70
CA LYS A 283 -12.83 -23.33 -11.33
C LYS A 283 -11.42 -23.82 -11.05
#